data_AF-A0A1P8RTR3-F1
#
_entry.id   AF-A0A1P8RTR3-F1
#
_cell.length_a   1.000
_cell.length_b   1.000
_cell.length_c   1.000
_cell.angle_alpha   90.00
_cell.angle_beta   90.00
_cell.angle_gamma   90.00
#
_symmetry.space_group_name_H-M   'P 1'
#
loop_
_entity.id
_entity.type
_entity.pdbx_description
1 polymer ?
#
loop_
_entity_poly.entity_id
_entity_poly.type
_entity_poly.pdbx_seq_one_letter_code
_entity_poly.pdbx_strand_id
1 'polypeptide(L)'
;MGLDIYLLKIVDNPKSERDWLTEEDNPELKAEYSSFLKTRQKIDDYGNRYTEYGYYYEEISYQRKGVKSIFTKEFKSDDFVFTLDRFDVLKKCIDKKHKESFEKDFISKFKEKENFILICY
;
A
#
# COMPACT_ATOMS: atom_id res chain seq x y z
N MET A 1 -19.43 -1.54 -0.08
CA MET A 1 -18.12 -1.42 0.59
C MET A 1 -17.28 -0.48 -0.27
N GLY A 2 -16.59 0.48 0.35
CA GLY A 2 -15.81 1.48 -0.36
C GLY A 2 -14.33 1.14 -0.24
N LEU A 3 -13.55 1.43 -1.28
CA LEU A 3 -12.12 1.18 -1.30
C LEU A 3 -11.39 2.16 -0.36
N ASP A 4 -10.40 1.65 0.36
CA ASP A 4 -9.53 2.33 1.29
C ASP A 4 -8.18 2.69 0.63
N ILE A 5 -7.58 3.79 1.07
CA ILE A 5 -6.30 4.30 0.56
C ILE A 5 -5.28 4.28 1.69
N TYR A 6 -4.19 3.54 1.49
CA TYR A 6 -3.07 3.44 2.42
C TYR A 6 -1.81 4.03 1.81
N LEU A 7 -1.09 4.86 2.56
CA LEU A 7 0.29 5.25 2.25
C LEU A 7 1.21 4.34 3.08
N LEU A 8 1.96 3.48 2.41
CA LEU A 8 2.79 2.46 3.03
C LEU A 8 4.26 2.65 2.67
N LYS A 9 5.15 2.22 3.56
CA LYS A 9 6.59 2.16 3.33
C LYS A 9 7.12 0.78 3.64
N ILE A 10 7.87 0.18 2.73
CA ILE A 10 8.62 -1.05 3.00
C ILE A 10 9.79 -0.74 3.93
N VAL A 11 9.99 -1.58 4.94
CA VAL A 11 11.02 -1.40 5.97
C VAL A 11 11.78 -2.69 6.25
N ASP A 12 13.02 -2.56 6.72
CA ASP A 12 13.81 -3.71 7.15
C ASP A 12 13.42 -4.23 8.54
N ASN A 13 13.06 -3.32 9.45
CA ASN A 13 12.78 -3.61 10.85
C ASN A 13 11.35 -3.17 11.17
N PRO A 14 10.36 -4.08 11.09
CA PRO A 14 8.97 -3.74 11.39
C PRO A 14 8.77 -3.43 12.87
N LYS A 15 7.77 -2.60 13.19
CA LYS A 15 7.24 -2.49 14.55
C LYS A 15 6.44 -3.72 14.96
N SER A 16 5.84 -4.42 13.99
CA SER A 16 4.97 -5.58 14.19
C SER A 16 5.20 -6.63 13.10
N GLU A 17 5.37 -7.90 13.48
CA GLU A 17 5.51 -9.01 12.53
C GLU A 17 4.24 -9.29 11.71
N ARG A 18 3.12 -8.67 12.08
CA ARG A 18 1.85 -8.76 11.34
C ARG A 18 1.81 -7.85 10.12
N ASP A 19 2.67 -6.84 10.07
CA ASP A 19 2.70 -5.85 8.99
C ASP A 19 3.52 -6.41 7.82
N TRP A 20 2.93 -7.40 7.15
CA TRP A 20 3.57 -8.22 6.13
C TRP A 20 2.73 -8.30 4.85
N LEU A 21 3.38 -8.03 3.72
CA LEU A 21 2.84 -8.25 2.37
C LEU A 21 3.57 -9.43 1.74
N THR A 22 2.82 -10.46 1.37
CA THR A 22 3.33 -11.66 0.68
C THR A 22 3.78 -11.30 -0.73
N GLU A 23 4.91 -11.87 -1.19
CA GLU A 23 5.36 -11.70 -2.58
C GLU A 23 4.35 -12.30 -3.57
N GLU A 24 3.71 -13.41 -3.19
CA GLU A 24 2.72 -14.10 -4.02
C GLU A 24 1.52 -13.22 -4.36
N ASP A 25 0.97 -12.51 -3.37
CA ASP A 25 -0.20 -11.63 -3.57
C ASP A 25 0.20 -10.23 -4.08
N ASN A 26 1.48 -9.85 -3.96
CA ASN A 26 1.96 -8.50 -4.28
C ASN A 26 3.24 -8.54 -5.15
N PRO A 27 3.22 -9.22 -6.32
CA PRO A 27 4.42 -9.41 -7.15
C PRO A 27 5.02 -8.10 -7.67
N GLU A 28 4.23 -7.03 -7.77
CA GLU A 28 4.64 -5.69 -8.20
C GLU A 28 5.71 -5.10 -7.29
N LEU A 29 5.67 -5.42 -5.99
CA LEU A 29 6.65 -4.94 -5.02
C LEU A 29 8.06 -5.43 -5.32
N LYS A 30 8.20 -6.54 -6.05
CA LYS A 30 9.51 -7.09 -6.43
C LYS A 30 10.29 -6.16 -7.34
N ALA A 31 9.61 -5.48 -8.26
CA ALA A 31 10.27 -4.57 -9.19
C ALA A 31 10.86 -3.35 -8.47
N GLU A 32 10.16 -2.86 -7.44
CA GLU A 32 10.51 -1.63 -6.72
C GLU A 32 11.36 -1.86 -5.46
N TYR A 33 11.17 -3.00 -4.78
CA TYR A 33 11.68 -3.26 -3.42
C TYR A 33 12.44 -4.58 -3.29
N SER A 34 13.00 -5.14 -4.36
CA SER A 34 13.71 -6.43 -4.34
C SER A 34 14.76 -6.56 -3.22
N SER A 35 15.42 -5.48 -2.84
CA SER A 35 16.43 -5.46 -1.77
C SER A 35 15.86 -5.68 -0.36
N PHE A 36 14.55 -5.46 -0.19
CA PHE A 36 13.86 -5.61 1.09
C PHE A 36 13.19 -6.97 1.28
N LEU A 37 13.24 -7.85 0.27
CA LEU A 37 12.60 -9.17 0.34
C LEU A 37 13.13 -9.94 1.55
N LYS A 38 12.21 -10.36 2.43
CA LYS A 38 12.50 -11.19 3.59
C LYS A 38 11.84 -12.56 3.43
N THR A 39 12.27 -13.48 4.27
CA THR A 39 11.71 -14.82 4.38
C THR A 39 11.31 -15.08 5.83
N ARG A 40 10.15 -15.69 6.04
CA ARG A 40 9.74 -16.19 7.36
C ARG A 40 9.23 -17.63 7.27
N GLN A 41 9.40 -18.38 8.34
CA GLN A 41 8.83 -19.73 8.47
C GLN A 41 7.43 -19.63 9.06
N LYS A 42 6.47 -20.32 8.45
CA LYS A 42 5.08 -20.39 8.90
C LYS A 42 4.64 -21.84 9.03
N ILE A 43 3.58 -22.04 9.81
CA ILE A 43 2.91 -23.33 9.98
C ILE A 43 1.49 -23.13 9.47
N ASP A 44 1.06 -23.96 8.53
CA ASP A 44 -0.31 -23.96 8.03
C ASP A 44 -1.30 -24.56 9.05
N ASP A 45 -2.60 -24.50 8.75
CA ASP A 45 -3.65 -25.05 9.62
C ASP A 45 -3.55 -26.57 9.83
N TYR A 46 -2.77 -27.26 9.00
CA TYR A 46 -2.53 -28.70 9.06
C TYR A 46 -1.22 -29.07 9.77
N GLY A 47 -0.47 -28.08 10.26
CA GLY A 47 0.80 -28.27 10.96
C GLY A 47 2.04 -28.38 10.05
N ASN A 48 1.90 -28.18 8.74
CA ASN A 48 3.03 -28.22 7.80
C ASN A 48 3.80 -26.91 7.86
N ARG A 49 5.14 -27.02 7.90
CA ARG A 49 6.02 -25.86 7.80
C ARG A 49 6.20 -25.47 6.34
N TYR A 50 6.00 -24.19 6.05
CA TYR A 50 6.30 -23.61 4.75
C TYR A 50 7.08 -22.30 4.90
N THR A 51 7.82 -21.95 3.85
CA THR A 51 8.57 -20.70 3.78
C THR A 51 7.75 -19.68 3.01
N GLU A 52 7.56 -18.51 3.60
CA GLU A 52 6.86 -17.39 2.98
C GLU A 52 7.85 -16.28 2.67
N TYR A 53 7.71 -15.71 1.47
CA TYR A 53 8.51 -14.60 0.95
C TYR A 53 7.65 -13.34 0.94
N GLY A 54 8.23 -12.20 1.26
CA GLY A 54 7.46 -10.96 1.33
C GLY A 54 8.21 -9.79 1.95
N TYR A 55 7.45 -8.77 2.31
CA TYR A 55 7.94 -7.46 2.68
C TYR A 55 7.29 -7.01 3.98
N TYR A 56 8.11 -6.52 4.91
CA TYR A 56 7.59 -5.79 6.06
C TYR A 56 7.25 -4.36 5.64
N TYR A 57 6.13 -3.85 6.15
CA TYR A 57 5.72 -2.48 5.86
C TYR A 57 5.37 -1.70 7.13
N GLU A 58 5.33 -0.38 7.00
CA GLU A 58 4.73 0.51 7.97
C GLU A 58 3.64 1.35 7.30
N GLU A 59 2.52 1.51 7.99
CA GLU A 59 1.48 2.46 7.61
C GLU A 59 1.90 3.88 8.00
N ILE A 60 1.95 4.78 7.01
CA ILE A 60 2.24 6.20 7.21
C ILE A 60 0.93 6.99 7.34
N SER A 61 -0.08 6.66 6.52
CA SER A 61 -1.37 7.35 6.51
C SER A 61 -2.46 6.48 5.89
N TYR A 62 -3.70 6.75 6.28
CA TYR A 62 -4.88 5.98 5.90
C TYR A 62 -6.07 6.89 5.63
N GLN A 63 -6.87 6.56 4.62
CA GLN A 63 -8.12 7.26 4.31
C GLN A 63 -9.17 6.29 3.75
N ARG A 64 -10.34 6.27 4.40
CA ARG A 64 -11.51 5.45 4.01
C ARG A 64 -12.56 6.16 3.15
N LYS A 65 -12.61 7.49 3.21
CA LYS A 65 -13.70 8.29 2.66
C LYS A 65 -13.17 9.50 1.90
N GLY A 66 -14.04 10.15 1.15
CA GLY A 66 -13.72 11.40 0.45
C GLY A 66 -13.17 11.20 -0.96
N VAL A 67 -13.60 10.13 -1.63
CA VAL A 67 -13.28 9.84 -3.02
C VAL A 67 -14.51 10.07 -3.90
N LYS A 68 -14.29 10.67 -5.06
CA LYS A 68 -15.30 10.88 -6.11
C LYS A 68 -15.70 9.55 -6.74
N SER A 69 -16.86 9.50 -7.37
CA SER A 69 -17.33 8.31 -8.11
C SER A 69 -16.40 7.85 -9.24
N ILE A 70 -15.54 8.72 -9.77
CA ILE A 70 -14.53 8.34 -10.78
C ILE A 70 -13.42 7.47 -10.19
N PHE A 71 -13.20 7.51 -8.87
CA PHE A 71 -12.16 6.73 -8.21
C PHE A 71 -12.31 5.23 -8.48
N THR A 72 -13.51 4.67 -8.36
CA THR A 72 -13.75 3.24 -8.61
C THR A 72 -13.75 2.86 -10.09
N LYS A 73 -13.54 3.83 -11.00
CA LYS A 73 -13.28 3.58 -12.42
C LYS A 73 -11.78 3.57 -12.73
N GLU A 74 -11.00 4.37 -12.00
CA GLU A 74 -9.55 4.58 -12.18
C GLU A 74 -8.68 3.68 -11.30
N PHE A 75 -9.26 3.13 -10.23
CA PHE A 75 -8.57 2.30 -9.24
C PHE A 75 -9.40 1.06 -8.90
N LYS A 76 -8.71 -0.06 -8.71
CA LYS A 76 -9.25 -1.32 -8.20
C LYS A 76 -8.66 -1.65 -6.83
N SER A 77 -9.22 -2.66 -6.16
CA SER A 77 -8.51 -3.26 -5.02
C SER A 77 -7.19 -3.84 -5.49
N ASP A 78 -6.22 -3.79 -4.59
CA ASP A 78 -4.85 -4.26 -4.77
C ASP A 78 -4.06 -3.45 -5.81
N ASP A 79 -4.57 -2.28 -6.22
CA ASP A 79 -3.83 -1.34 -7.05
C ASP A 79 -2.72 -0.68 -6.24
N PHE A 80 -1.55 -0.58 -6.86
CA PHE A 80 -0.40 0.15 -6.34
C PHE A 80 -0.17 1.47 -7.08
N VAL A 81 0.28 2.48 -6.34
CA VAL A 81 0.73 3.77 -6.88
C VAL A 81 2.16 4.01 -6.41
N PHE A 82 3.10 3.81 -7.33
CA PHE A 82 4.53 3.98 -7.06
C PHE A 82 5.06 5.34 -7.51
N THR A 83 4.43 5.98 -8.48
CA THR A 83 4.94 7.19 -9.14
C THR A 83 4.10 8.43 -8.83
N LEU A 84 4.76 9.60 -8.90
CA LEU A 84 4.08 10.89 -8.73
C LEU A 84 2.97 11.11 -9.78
N ASP A 85 3.19 10.71 -11.02
CA ASP A 85 2.19 10.88 -12.10
C ASP A 85 0.89 10.14 -11.79
N ARG A 86 1.00 8.89 -11.32
CA ARG A 86 -0.16 8.07 -10.96
C ARG A 86 -0.78 8.59 -9.67
N PHE A 87 0.01 9.11 -8.74
CA PHE A 87 -0.48 9.77 -7.53
C PHE A 87 -1.26 11.06 -7.83
N ASP A 88 -0.87 11.83 -8.85
CA ASP A 88 -1.63 12.99 -9.31
C ASP A 88 -2.99 12.61 -9.92
N VAL A 89 -3.09 11.43 -10.54
CA VAL A 89 -4.40 10.86 -10.94
C VAL A 89 -5.26 10.56 -9.70
N LEU A 90 -4.67 9.96 -8.66
CA LEU A 90 -5.37 9.70 -7.39
C LEU A 90 -5.87 11.00 -6.76
N LYS A 91 -5.02 12.02 -6.70
CA LYS A 91 -5.37 13.35 -6.18
C LYS A 91 -6.59 13.96 -6.85
N LYS A 92 -6.73 13.79 -8.18
CA LYS A 92 -7.89 14.28 -8.94
C LYS A 92 -9.18 13.55 -8.57
N CYS A 93 -9.08 12.34 -8.04
CA CYS A 93 -10.20 11.54 -7.57
C CYS A 93 -10.67 11.91 -6.15
N ILE A 94 -9.97 12.77 -5.42
CA ILE A 94 -10.37 13.18 -4.06
C ILE A 94 -11.41 14.29 -4.09
N ASP A 95 -12.43 14.17 -3.25
CA ASP A 95 -13.49 15.16 -3.06
C ASP A 95 -12.93 16.48 -2.51
N LYS A 96 -13.50 17.61 -2.97
CA LYS A 96 -13.02 18.95 -2.57
C LYS A 96 -12.97 19.14 -1.04
N LYS A 97 -13.94 18.56 -0.31
CA LYS A 97 -14.03 18.65 1.16
C LYS A 97 -12.91 17.89 1.88
N HIS A 98 -12.32 16.90 1.24
CA HIS A 98 -11.27 16.04 1.80
C HIS A 98 -9.89 16.34 1.21
N LYS A 99 -9.82 17.28 0.25
CA LYS A 99 -8.57 17.57 -0.45
C LYS A 99 -7.49 18.05 0.50
N GLU A 100 -7.79 19.01 1.37
CA GLU A 100 -6.82 19.60 2.30
C GLU A 100 -6.22 18.56 3.26
N SER A 101 -7.05 17.72 3.87
CA SER A 101 -6.57 16.61 4.72
C SER A 101 -5.73 15.63 3.91
N PHE A 102 -6.16 15.29 2.69
CA PHE A 102 -5.41 14.41 1.82
C PHE A 102 -4.04 15.01 1.42
N GLU A 103 -3.95 16.32 1.19
CA GLU A 103 -2.67 16.96 0.88
C GLU A 103 -1.71 16.87 2.07
N LYS A 104 -2.21 17.10 3.29
CA LYS A 104 -1.42 17.01 4.51
C LYS A 104 -0.98 15.57 4.80
N ASP A 105 -1.89 14.62 4.71
CA ASP A 105 -1.65 13.25 5.15
C ASP A 105 -0.96 12.39 4.10
N PHE A 106 -1.21 12.64 2.81
CA PHE A 106 -0.64 11.86 1.72
C PHE A 106 0.38 12.65 0.92
N ILE A 107 0.00 13.81 0.37
CA ILE A 107 0.86 14.52 -0.60
C ILE A 107 2.18 14.97 0.03
N SER A 108 2.13 15.54 1.23
CA SER A 108 3.35 16.03 1.89
C SER A 108 4.32 14.91 2.30
N LYS A 109 3.84 13.67 2.35
CA LYS A 109 4.59 12.50 2.82
C LYS A 109 4.98 11.54 1.69
N PHE A 110 4.29 11.60 0.55
CA PHE A 110 4.56 10.73 -0.59
C PHE A 110 5.91 11.08 -1.22
N LYS A 111 6.71 10.04 -1.43
CA LYS A 111 8.04 10.10 -1.99
C LYS A 111 8.27 8.87 -2.85
N GLU A 112 8.38 9.09 -4.14
CA GLU A 112 8.66 8.05 -5.13
C GLU A 112 9.90 7.23 -4.72
N LYS A 113 9.82 5.91 -4.85
CA LYS A 113 10.85 4.91 -4.42
C LYS A 113 11.08 4.79 -2.91
N GLU A 114 10.53 5.67 -2.08
CA GLU A 114 10.58 5.52 -0.61
C GLU A 114 9.29 4.95 -0.04
N ASN A 115 8.15 5.29 -0.63
CA ASN A 115 6.83 4.81 -0.22
C ASN A 115 5.90 4.68 -1.43
N PHE A 116 4.77 4.03 -1.20
CA PHE A 116 3.77 3.76 -2.23
C PHE A 116 2.37 3.83 -1.64
N ILE A 117 1.37 3.97 -2.50
CA ILE A 117 -0.03 3.84 -2.08
C ILE A 117 -0.56 2.47 -2.48
N LEU A 118 -1.26 1.84 -1.54
CA LEU A 118 -2.04 0.63 -1.74
C LEU A 118 -3.52 0.98 -1.64
N ILE A 119 -4.32 0.51 -2.60
CA ILE A 119 -5.77 0.60 -2.58
C ILE A 119 -6.33 -0.75 -2.12
N CYS A 120 -7.10 -0.78 -1.04
CA CYS A 120 -7.68 -2.02 -0.49
C CYS A 120 -9.20 -1.94 -0.39
N TYR A 121 -9.86 -3.06 -0.12
CA TYR A 121 -11.30 -3.15 0.18
C TYR A 121 -11.69 -2.76 1.60
#